data_AF-A0A699RZU0-F1
#
_entry.id   AF-A0A699RZU0-F1
#
_cell.length_a   1.000
_cell.length_b   1.000
_cell.length_c   1.000
_cell.angle_alpha   90.00
_cell.angle_beta   90.00
_cell.angle_gamma   90.00
#
_symmetry.space_group_name_H-M   'P 1'
#
loop_
_entity.id
_entity.type
_entity.pdbx_description
1 polymer ?
#
loop_
_entity_poly.entity_id
_entity_poly.type
_entity_poly.pdbx_seq_one_letter_code
_entity_poly.pdbx_strand_id
1 'polypeptide(L)'
;MALGYQNPFYLKQAQKKQQSLYDGKMLLDKHDPPVVHDSEETLQLAQESCDKMKQMNKEIKPANYTKINHLSFLIPNEDLSDDTTPSVARKFLNEAKRTILTLQRVVKQRMTIETHNWASSAHQEFHKIVREEIFPIVNQVDTRVQNFEIQFLKEATKFVGDFKSLAKEADDSLAKHKGMELDNERLLKVVVSQDVMNIVQKESVVDTSD
;
A
#
# COMPACT_ATOMS: atom_id res chain seq x y z
N MET A 1 23.62 14.18 23.72
CA MET A 1 23.67 12.71 23.64
C MET A 1 22.25 12.19 23.71
N ALA A 2 21.69 11.73 22.59
CA ALA A 2 20.33 11.20 22.53
C ALA A 2 20.41 9.68 22.76
N LEU A 3 19.97 9.22 23.93
CA LEU A 3 19.79 7.79 24.20
C LEU A 3 18.60 7.33 23.35
N GLY A 4 18.86 6.46 22.36
CA GLY A 4 17.86 5.96 21.43
C GLY A 4 16.69 5.27 22.15
N TYR A 5 15.50 5.36 21.54
CA TYR A 5 14.26 4.81 22.08
C TYR A 5 14.43 3.36 22.54
N GLN A 6 14.26 3.13 23.85
CA GLN A 6 14.34 1.82 24.46
C GLN A 6 13.09 1.02 24.12
N ASN A 7 13.24 -0.03 23.33
CA ASN A 7 12.14 -0.90 22.92
C ASN A 7 11.57 -1.65 24.16
N PRO A 8 10.31 -1.39 24.56
CA PRO A 8 9.72 -1.91 25.80
C PRO A 8 9.58 -3.44 25.82
N PHE A 9 9.55 -4.07 24.66
CA PHE A 9 9.37 -5.51 24.54
C PHE A 9 10.58 -6.28 25.07
N TYR A 10 11.79 -5.87 24.67
CA TYR A 10 13.03 -6.51 25.12
C TYR A 10 13.30 -6.23 26.59
N LEU A 11 12.93 -5.05 27.09
CA LEU A 11 13.05 -4.70 28.51
C LEU A 11 12.20 -5.64 29.39
N LYS A 12 10.96 -5.89 29.00
CA LYS A 12 10.06 -6.82 29.71
C LYS A 12 10.54 -8.26 29.67
N GLN A 13 11.20 -8.69 28.59
CA GLN A 13 11.82 -10.02 28.52
C GLN A 13 13.05 -10.14 29.43
N ALA A 14 13.90 -9.10 29.47
CA ALA A 14 15.07 -9.07 30.36
C ALA A 14 14.65 -9.11 31.84
N GLN A 15 13.64 -8.33 32.22
CA GLN A 15 13.06 -8.33 33.57
C GLN A 15 12.44 -9.68 33.96
N LYS A 16 11.81 -10.39 33.02
CA LYS A 16 11.26 -11.74 33.29
C LYS A 16 12.34 -12.81 33.43
N LYS A 17 13.48 -12.67 32.74
CA LYS A 17 14.59 -13.64 32.79
C LYS A 17 15.50 -13.46 34.02
N GLN A 18 15.49 -12.29 34.65
CA GLN A 18 16.18 -12.04 35.91
C GLN A 18 15.16 -11.90 37.04
N GLN A 19 14.66 -13.03 37.54
CA GLN A 19 13.94 -13.02 38.82
C GLN A 19 14.95 -12.74 39.93
N SER A 20 15.06 -11.46 40.33
CA SER A 20 15.48 -10.92 41.65
C SER A 20 16.67 -9.96 41.71
N LEU A 21 17.45 -9.72 40.65
CA LEU A 21 18.76 -9.09 40.87
C LEU A 21 18.75 -7.57 41.16
N TYR A 22 17.81 -6.80 40.61
CA TYR A 22 17.82 -5.34 40.79
C TYR A 22 16.44 -4.70 40.60
N ASP A 23 15.86 -4.16 41.67
CA ASP A 23 14.57 -3.44 41.65
C ASP A 23 14.77 -1.90 41.53
N GLY A 24 15.79 -1.49 40.77
CA GLY A 24 16.02 -0.07 40.47
C GLY A 24 16.58 0.79 41.60
N LYS A 25 16.67 0.29 42.85
CA LYS A 25 17.26 1.05 43.99
C LYS A 25 18.18 0.27 44.93
N MET A 26 18.15 -1.07 44.94
CA MET A 26 19.13 -1.91 45.65
C MET A 26 19.34 -3.24 44.93
N LEU A 27 20.59 -3.74 44.95
CA LEU A 27 20.92 -5.12 44.56
C LEU A 27 20.60 -6.03 45.76
N LEU A 28 19.72 -7.02 45.59
CA LEU A 28 19.45 -8.02 46.63
C LEU A 28 20.19 -9.33 46.34
N ASP A 29 20.91 -9.75 47.37
CA ASP A 29 21.68 -10.97 47.60
C ASP A 29 22.80 -11.40 46.65
N LYS A 30 23.90 -11.82 47.28
CA LYS A 30 25.11 -12.33 46.62
C LYS A 30 24.85 -13.77 46.20
N HIS A 31 24.62 -13.99 44.91
CA HIS A 31 24.72 -15.32 44.33
C HIS A 31 26.20 -15.70 44.14
N ASP A 32 26.53 -16.97 44.42
CA ASP A 32 27.81 -17.52 44.01
C ASP A 32 27.95 -17.36 42.49
N PRO A 33 29.07 -16.81 41.98
CA PRO A 33 29.26 -16.64 40.56
C PRO A 33 29.07 -17.99 39.85
N PRO A 34 28.27 -18.06 38.78
CA PRO A 34 28.22 -19.27 37.98
C PRO A 34 29.63 -19.58 37.50
N VAL A 35 30.12 -20.79 37.82
CA VAL A 35 31.43 -21.26 37.35
C VAL A 35 31.29 -21.49 35.84
N VAL A 36 31.66 -20.46 35.07
CA VAL A 36 31.79 -20.55 33.62
C VAL A 36 33.09 -21.28 33.35
N HIS A 37 33.01 -22.48 32.78
CA HIS A 37 34.19 -23.18 32.31
C HIS A 37 34.62 -22.58 30.97
N ASP A 38 35.53 -21.62 31.01
CA ASP A 38 36.25 -21.10 29.84
C ASP A 38 37.22 -22.19 29.36
N SER A 39 36.69 -23.22 28.68
CA SER A 39 37.56 -24.17 27.99
C SER A 39 38.32 -23.41 26.91
N GLU A 40 39.60 -23.75 26.74
CA GLU A 40 40.49 -23.13 25.74
C GLU A 40 39.87 -23.19 24.33
N GLU A 41 39.14 -24.27 24.01
CA GLU A 41 38.39 -24.45 22.77
C GLU A 41 37.30 -23.38 22.56
N THR A 42 36.59 -22.97 23.62
CA THR A 42 35.54 -21.94 23.54
C THR A 42 36.13 -20.57 23.24
N LEU A 43 37.28 -20.24 23.85
CA LEU A 43 38.01 -19.01 23.58
C LEU A 43 38.57 -18.98 22.16
N GLN A 44 39.08 -20.12 21.67
CA GLN A 44 39.62 -20.25 20.33
C GLN A 44 38.53 -20.08 19.26
N LEU A 45 37.35 -20.69 19.45
CA LEU A 45 36.20 -20.53 18.56
C LEU A 45 35.65 -19.09 18.55
N ALA A 46 35.62 -18.42 19.72
CA ALA A 46 35.21 -17.03 19.81
C ALA A 46 36.18 -16.09 19.07
N GLN A 47 37.48 -16.37 19.18
CA GLN A 47 38.53 -15.62 18.47
C GLN A 47 38.46 -15.85 16.96
N GLU A 48 38.32 -17.10 16.51
CA GLU A 48 38.18 -17.45 15.10
C GLU A 48 36.93 -16.80 14.48
N SER A 49 35.80 -16.83 15.20
CA SER A 49 34.57 -16.15 14.79
C SER A 49 34.78 -14.63 14.63
N CYS A 50 35.43 -13.99 15.60
CA CYS A 50 35.75 -12.56 15.54
C CYS A 50 36.64 -12.19 14.34
N ASP A 51 37.67 -12.99 14.06
CA ASP A 51 38.59 -12.71 12.95
C ASP A 51 37.95 -12.97 11.59
N LYS A 52 37.07 -13.97 11.49
CA LYS A 52 36.24 -14.23 10.30
C LYS A 52 35.25 -13.09 10.05
N MET A 53 34.66 -12.52 11.10
CA MET A 53 33.75 -11.37 11.01
C MET A 53 34.48 -10.10 10.53
N LYS A 54 35.71 -9.87 11.00
CA LYS A 54 36.58 -8.77 10.52
C LYS A 54 36.97 -8.95 9.04
N GLN A 55 37.15 -10.18 8.58
CA GLN A 55 37.47 -10.47 7.18
C GLN A 55 36.26 -10.20 6.26
N MET A 56 35.07 -10.65 6.65
CA MET A 56 33.83 -10.41 5.88
C MET A 56 33.41 -8.94 5.86
N ASN A 57 33.67 -8.18 6.92
CA ASN A 57 33.35 -6.74 6.96
C ASN A 57 34.13 -5.90 5.94
N LYS A 58 35.23 -6.41 5.35
CA LYS A 58 35.93 -5.72 4.24
C LYS A 58 35.19 -5.87 2.91
N GLU A 59 34.39 -6.92 2.73
CA GLU A 59 33.62 -7.18 1.51
C GLU A 59 32.19 -6.62 1.57
N ILE A 60 31.62 -6.50 2.77
CA ILE A 60 30.25 -6.03 2.97
C ILE A 60 30.25 -4.50 2.97
N LYS A 61 29.99 -3.90 1.81
CA LYS A 61 29.64 -2.48 1.76
C LYS A 61 28.27 -2.29 2.42
N PRO A 62 28.11 -1.35 3.38
CA PRO A 62 26.81 -1.08 3.98
C PRO A 62 25.84 -0.67 2.87
N ALA A 63 24.65 -1.27 2.86
CA ALA A 63 23.62 -0.94 1.90
C ALA A 63 23.30 0.56 2.02
N ASN A 64 23.37 1.28 0.91
CA ASN A 64 23.03 2.70 0.88
C ASN A 64 21.49 2.84 0.94
N TYR A 65 20.96 2.94 2.15
CA TYR A 65 19.52 3.08 2.41
C TYR A 65 18.92 4.36 1.80
N THR A 66 19.73 5.36 1.47
CA THR A 66 19.28 6.56 0.75
C THR A 66 18.75 6.17 -0.65
N LYS A 67 19.44 5.29 -1.37
CA LYS A 67 18.97 4.79 -2.69
C LYS A 67 17.69 3.95 -2.58
N ILE A 68 17.58 3.12 -1.55
CA ILE A 68 16.40 2.25 -1.35
C ILE A 68 15.15 3.09 -1.01
N ASN A 69 15.29 4.11 -0.17
CA ASN A 69 14.18 4.99 0.17
C ASN A 69 13.76 5.91 -0.99
N HIS A 70 14.70 6.31 -1.86
CA HIS A 70 14.35 7.03 -3.09
C HIS A 70 13.61 6.16 -4.11
N LEU A 71 13.86 4.83 -4.15
CA LEU A 71 13.04 3.92 -4.96
C LEU A 71 11.61 3.77 -4.43
N SER A 72 11.40 3.82 -3.11
CA SER A 72 10.05 3.82 -2.53
C SER A 72 9.25 5.10 -2.85
N PHE A 73 9.93 6.19 -3.22
CA PHE A 73 9.29 7.43 -3.68
C PHE A 73 9.04 7.44 -5.21
N LEU A 74 9.62 6.49 -5.95
CA LEU A 74 9.37 6.30 -7.38
C LEU A 74 8.25 5.28 -7.63
N ILE A 75 7.15 5.36 -6.86
CA ILE A 75 5.86 5.06 -7.49
C ILE A 75 5.75 6.12 -8.58
N PRO A 76 5.73 5.78 -9.87
CA PRO A 76 5.54 6.79 -10.88
C PRO A 76 4.14 7.37 -10.62
N ASN A 77 4.09 8.62 -10.17
CA ASN A 77 3.08 9.52 -10.69
C ASN A 77 3.46 9.76 -12.16
N GLU A 78 3.37 8.70 -12.97
CA GLU A 78 3.30 8.85 -14.40
C GLU A 78 2.01 9.61 -14.63
N ASP A 79 2.13 10.76 -15.30
CA ASP A 79 1.02 11.56 -15.78
C ASP A 79 -0.10 10.60 -16.18
N LEU A 80 -1.21 10.68 -15.43
CA LEU A 80 -2.42 9.92 -15.70
C LEU A 80 -2.90 10.36 -17.07
N SER A 81 -2.34 9.73 -18.10
CA SER A 81 -2.87 9.70 -19.44
C SER A 81 -4.34 9.34 -19.31
N ASP A 82 -5.22 10.11 -19.96
CA ASP A 82 -6.70 10.03 -19.94
C ASP A 82 -7.29 8.65 -20.33
N ASP A 83 -6.46 7.63 -20.43
CA ASP A 83 -6.88 6.25 -20.60
C ASP A 83 -7.50 5.75 -19.29
N THR A 84 -8.79 6.08 -19.13
CA THR A 84 -9.71 5.69 -18.04
C THR A 84 -10.04 4.20 -18.10
N THR A 85 -9.08 3.38 -18.51
CA THR A 85 -9.22 1.95 -18.66
C THR A 85 -8.76 1.28 -17.36
N PRO A 86 -9.45 0.23 -16.85
CA PRO A 86 -9.01 -0.61 -15.72
C PRO A 86 -7.58 -1.21 -15.84
N SER A 87 -6.89 -0.90 -16.93
CA SER A 87 -5.58 -1.34 -17.38
C SER A 87 -4.46 -1.05 -16.38
N VAL A 88 -4.34 0.17 -15.83
CA VAL A 88 -3.20 0.53 -14.97
C VAL A 88 -3.25 -0.23 -13.64
N ALA A 89 -4.39 -0.18 -12.96
CA ALA A 89 -4.60 -0.94 -11.72
C ALA A 89 -4.48 -2.45 -11.94
N ARG A 90 -5.02 -2.97 -13.05
CA ARG A 90 -4.88 -4.39 -13.42
C ARG A 90 -3.43 -4.78 -13.72
N LYS A 91 -2.66 -3.91 -14.37
CA LYS A 91 -1.22 -4.12 -14.63
C LYS A 91 -0.43 -4.18 -13.32
N PHE A 92 -0.69 -3.26 -12.40
CA PHE A 92 -0.07 -3.25 -11.07
C PHE A 92 -0.41 -4.53 -10.28
N LEU A 93 -1.68 -4.93 -10.25
CA LEU A 93 -2.12 -6.16 -9.57
C LEU A 93 -1.48 -7.41 -10.17
N ASN A 94 -1.36 -7.48 -11.50
CA ASN A 94 -0.70 -8.59 -12.17
C ASN A 94 0.80 -8.66 -11.85
N GLU A 95 1.46 -7.51 -11.72
CA GLU A 95 2.88 -7.46 -11.32
C GLU A 95 3.07 -7.90 -9.86
N ALA A 96 2.19 -7.45 -8.97
CA ALA A 96 2.18 -7.90 -7.57
C ALA A 96 2.00 -9.43 -7.47
N LYS A 97 1.03 -9.99 -8.21
CA LYS A 97 0.82 -11.44 -8.30
C LYS A 97 2.05 -12.17 -8.83
N ARG A 98 2.67 -11.68 -9.90
CA ARG A 98 3.90 -12.28 -10.46
C ARG A 98 5.05 -12.29 -9.46
N THR A 99 5.19 -11.23 -8.68
CA THR A 99 6.21 -11.11 -7.65
C THR A 99 5.96 -12.12 -6.52
N ILE A 100 4.72 -12.25 -6.05
CA ILE A 100 4.32 -13.23 -5.03
C ILE A 100 4.57 -14.66 -5.52
N LEU A 101 4.16 -14.99 -6.74
CA LEU A 101 4.40 -16.30 -7.35
C LEU A 101 5.89 -16.61 -7.47
N THR A 102 6.71 -15.63 -7.85
CA THR A 102 8.17 -15.77 -7.89
C THR A 102 8.74 -16.04 -6.51
N LEU A 103 8.30 -15.30 -5.49
CA LEU A 103 8.71 -15.52 -4.10
C LEU A 103 8.33 -16.93 -3.62
N GLN A 104 7.10 -17.38 -3.86
CA GLN A 104 6.65 -18.74 -3.51
C GLN A 104 7.53 -19.81 -4.15
N ARG A 105 7.88 -19.66 -5.44
CA ARG A 105 8.76 -20.60 -6.15
C ARG A 105 10.15 -20.62 -5.57
N VAL A 106 10.75 -19.45 -5.30
CA VAL A 106 12.09 -19.33 -4.71
C VAL A 106 12.12 -19.98 -3.33
N VAL A 107 11.13 -19.66 -2.47
CA VAL A 107 11.01 -20.26 -1.13
C VAL A 107 10.89 -21.77 -1.25
N LYS A 108 9.98 -22.27 -2.09
CA LYS A 108 9.76 -23.72 -2.28
C LYS A 108 11.01 -24.44 -2.80
N GLN A 109 11.70 -23.86 -3.79
CA GLN A 109 12.91 -24.42 -4.37
C GLN A 109 14.04 -24.50 -3.34
N ARG A 110 14.25 -23.43 -2.55
CA ARG A 110 15.27 -23.38 -1.49
C ARG A 110 14.99 -24.40 -0.38
N MET A 111 13.72 -24.76 -0.15
CA MET A 111 13.31 -25.80 0.81
C MET A 111 13.53 -27.23 0.31
N THR A 112 13.66 -27.44 -1.01
CA THR A 112 13.85 -28.75 -1.64
C THR A 112 15.32 -29.11 -1.93
N ILE A 113 16.28 -28.23 -1.64
CA ILE A 113 17.71 -28.53 -1.84
C ILE A 113 18.12 -29.66 -0.87
N GLU A 114 18.61 -30.78 -1.41
CA GLU A 114 18.94 -32.00 -0.66
C GLU A 114 20.00 -31.76 0.44
N THR A 115 19.57 -32.02 1.67
CA THR A 115 20.19 -31.65 2.95
C THR A 115 21.32 -32.57 3.42
N HIS A 116 21.98 -33.30 2.52
CA HIS A 116 23.03 -34.26 2.88
C HIS A 116 24.27 -33.64 3.57
N ASN A 117 24.38 -32.29 3.59
CA ASN A 117 25.44 -31.54 4.29
C ASN A 117 24.94 -30.63 5.43
N TRP A 118 23.66 -30.70 5.81
CA TRP A 118 23.03 -29.81 6.81
C TRP A 118 22.53 -30.57 8.04
N ALA A 119 23.47 -31.13 8.82
CA ALA A 119 23.18 -31.77 10.09
C ALA A 119 23.16 -30.80 11.31
N SER A 120 23.43 -29.51 11.11
CA SER A 120 23.46 -28.57 12.25
C SER A 120 22.06 -28.13 12.69
N SER A 121 21.86 -28.03 14.00
CA SER A 121 20.61 -27.58 14.63
C SER A 121 20.09 -26.26 14.03
N ALA A 122 20.98 -25.33 13.68
CA ALA A 122 20.62 -24.05 13.07
C ALA A 122 19.87 -24.20 11.73
N HIS A 123 20.19 -25.21 10.91
CA HIS A 123 19.50 -25.44 9.64
C HIS A 123 18.12 -26.06 9.81
N GLN A 124 17.95 -26.92 10.81
CA GLN A 124 16.64 -27.51 11.14
C GLN A 124 15.66 -26.44 11.64
N GLU A 125 16.12 -25.56 12.53
CA GLU A 125 15.32 -24.42 13.02
C GLU A 125 14.96 -23.45 11.89
N PHE A 126 15.91 -23.13 11.00
CA PHE A 126 15.61 -22.29 9.84
C PHE A 126 14.55 -22.91 8.92
N HIS A 127 14.69 -24.19 8.57
CA HIS A 127 13.69 -24.89 7.76
C HIS A 127 12.32 -24.94 8.45
N LYS A 128 12.28 -25.09 9.78
CA LYS A 128 11.04 -25.03 10.55
C LYS A 128 10.38 -23.66 10.45
N ILE A 129 11.12 -22.57 10.66
CA ILE A 129 10.62 -21.19 10.55
C ILE A 129 10.07 -20.92 9.14
N VAL A 130 10.82 -21.27 8.09
CA VAL A 130 10.38 -21.02 6.71
C VAL A 130 9.10 -21.81 6.38
N ARG A 131 9.00 -23.06 6.86
CA ARG A 131 7.86 -23.95 6.57
C ARG A 131 6.63 -23.58 7.38
N GLU A 132 6.79 -23.36 8.67
CA GLU A 132 5.69 -23.21 9.62
C GLU A 132 5.24 -21.75 9.76
N GLU A 133 6.11 -20.77 9.52
CA GLU A 133 5.78 -19.36 9.70
C GLU A 133 5.71 -18.62 8.36
N ILE A 134 6.78 -18.65 7.56
CA ILE A 134 6.87 -17.81 6.35
C ILE A 134 5.91 -18.31 5.26
N PHE A 135 5.85 -19.61 5.01
CA PHE A 135 5.02 -20.15 3.93
C PHE A 135 3.51 -19.89 4.13
N PRO A 136 2.92 -20.08 5.33
CA PRO A 136 1.55 -19.68 5.61
C PRO A 136 1.29 -18.18 5.43
N ILE A 137 2.23 -17.32 5.83
CA ILE A 137 2.10 -15.86 5.65
C ILE A 137 2.02 -15.52 4.15
N VAL A 138 2.90 -16.09 3.33
CA VAL A 138 2.90 -15.84 1.88
C VAL A 138 1.58 -16.28 1.24
N ASN A 139 1.04 -17.44 1.64
CA ASN A 139 -0.26 -17.91 1.14
C ASN A 139 -1.42 -17.01 1.59
N GLN A 140 -1.38 -16.53 2.83
CA GLN A 140 -2.38 -15.58 3.33
C GLN A 140 -2.34 -14.26 2.55
N VAL A 141 -1.14 -13.74 2.25
CA VAL A 141 -0.96 -12.55 1.41
C VAL A 141 -1.53 -12.77 0.03
N ASP A 142 -1.25 -13.92 -0.60
CA ASP A 142 -1.79 -14.27 -1.92
C ASP A 142 -3.34 -14.29 -1.92
N THR A 143 -3.96 -14.92 -0.92
CA THR A 143 -5.42 -14.93 -0.77
C THR A 143 -6.00 -13.52 -0.58
N ARG A 144 -5.33 -12.67 0.22
CA ARG A 144 -5.78 -11.28 0.43
C ARG A 144 -5.69 -10.45 -0.86
N VAL A 145 -4.64 -10.64 -1.65
CA VAL A 145 -4.47 -9.96 -2.95
C VAL A 145 -5.56 -10.40 -3.94
N GLN A 146 -5.88 -11.70 -3.99
CA GLN A 146 -6.97 -12.20 -4.83
C GLN A 146 -8.34 -11.62 -4.42
N ASN A 147 -8.64 -11.60 -3.12
CA ASN A 147 -9.89 -11.00 -2.62
C ASN A 147 -9.97 -9.50 -2.93
N PHE A 148 -8.86 -8.77 -2.76
CA PHE A 148 -8.79 -7.35 -3.11
C PHE A 148 -9.10 -7.11 -4.60
N GLU A 149 -8.48 -7.87 -5.50
CA GLU A 149 -8.72 -7.74 -6.93
C GLU A 149 -10.19 -7.97 -7.28
N ILE A 150 -10.83 -9.00 -6.72
CA ILE A 150 -12.24 -9.30 -6.96
C ILE A 150 -13.13 -8.13 -6.51
N GLN A 151 -12.91 -7.61 -5.30
CA GLN A 151 -13.69 -6.49 -4.76
C GLN A 151 -13.45 -5.20 -5.56
N PHE A 152 -12.20 -4.93 -5.91
CA PHE A 152 -11.84 -3.78 -6.73
C PHE A 152 -12.53 -3.82 -8.09
N LEU A 153 -12.51 -4.97 -8.78
CA LEU A 153 -13.16 -5.12 -10.07
C LEU A 153 -14.68 -4.96 -9.97
N LYS A 154 -15.30 -5.45 -8.89
CA LYS A 154 -16.72 -5.27 -8.63
C LYS A 154 -17.08 -3.79 -8.47
N GLU A 155 -16.33 -3.06 -7.65
CA GLU A 155 -16.56 -1.63 -7.42
C GLU A 155 -16.32 -0.81 -8.68
N ALA A 156 -15.24 -1.09 -9.42
CA ALA A 156 -14.95 -0.45 -10.69
C ALA A 156 -16.07 -0.67 -11.73
N THR A 157 -16.64 -1.88 -11.78
CA THR A 157 -17.75 -2.18 -12.68
C THR A 157 -19.00 -1.38 -12.32
N LYS A 158 -19.31 -1.26 -11.02
CA LYS A 158 -20.41 -0.43 -10.53
C LYS A 158 -20.21 1.04 -10.87
N PHE A 159 -19.02 1.58 -10.58
CA PHE A 159 -18.65 2.96 -10.89
C PHE A 159 -18.80 3.29 -12.39
N VAL A 160 -18.32 2.41 -13.27
CA VAL A 160 -18.48 2.58 -14.73
C VAL A 160 -19.97 2.60 -15.13
N GLY A 161 -20.81 1.79 -14.49
CA GLY A 161 -22.26 1.77 -14.71
C GLY A 161 -22.95 3.07 -14.28
N ASP A 162 -22.63 3.55 -13.08
CA ASP A 162 -23.17 4.78 -12.53
C ASP A 162 -22.75 5.98 -13.39
N PHE A 163 -21.48 6.04 -13.81
CA PHE A 163 -20.98 7.11 -14.67
C PHE A 163 -21.65 7.14 -16.05
N LYS A 164 -21.91 5.97 -16.66
CA LYS A 164 -22.67 5.89 -17.91
C LYS A 164 -24.09 6.41 -17.77
N SER A 165 -24.73 6.11 -16.63
CA SER A 165 -26.08 6.58 -16.33
C SER A 165 -26.09 8.11 -16.16
N LEU A 166 -25.10 8.64 -15.45
CA LEU A 166 -24.92 10.08 -15.24
C LEU A 166 -24.64 10.83 -16.56
N ALA A 167 -23.80 10.29 -17.43
CA ALA A 167 -23.53 10.87 -18.74
C ALA A 167 -24.81 10.98 -19.58
N LYS A 168 -25.63 9.92 -19.60
CA LYS A 168 -26.92 9.93 -20.29
C LYS A 168 -27.88 10.97 -19.71
N GLU A 169 -27.97 11.06 -18.39
CA GLU A 169 -28.79 12.07 -17.71
C GLU A 169 -28.34 13.49 -18.04
N ALA A 170 -27.03 13.74 -18.11
CA ALA A 170 -26.47 15.02 -18.52
C ALA A 170 -26.83 15.37 -19.97
N ASP A 171 -26.74 14.41 -20.89
CA ASP A 171 -27.11 14.59 -22.30
C ASP A 171 -28.61 14.89 -22.46
N ASP A 172 -29.47 14.13 -21.77
CA ASP A 172 -30.92 14.32 -21.75
C ASP A 172 -31.30 15.70 -21.17
N SER A 173 -30.62 16.11 -20.08
CA SER A 173 -30.79 17.43 -19.46
C SER A 173 -30.36 18.56 -20.40
N LEU A 174 -29.23 18.40 -21.09
CA LEU A 174 -28.74 19.36 -22.08
C LEU A 174 -29.72 19.52 -23.24
N ALA A 175 -30.30 18.43 -23.75
CA ALA A 175 -31.32 18.48 -24.79
C ALA A 175 -32.58 19.24 -24.33
N LYS A 176 -33.03 18.97 -23.09
CA LYS A 176 -34.17 19.67 -22.49
C LYS A 176 -33.90 21.17 -22.32
N HIS A 177 -32.70 21.54 -21.86
CA HIS A 177 -32.29 22.94 -21.72
C HIS A 177 -32.33 23.67 -23.07
N LYS A 178 -31.76 23.08 -24.13
CA LYS A 178 -31.82 23.65 -25.49
C LYS A 178 -33.24 23.82 -26.00
N GLY A 179 -34.14 22.87 -25.70
CA GLY A 179 -35.56 22.99 -26.04
C GLY A 179 -36.22 24.19 -25.35
N MET A 180 -36.00 24.34 -24.04
CA MET A 180 -36.53 25.46 -23.26
C MET A 180 -35.99 26.81 -23.74
N GLU A 181 -34.71 26.88 -24.12
CA GLU A 181 -34.10 28.08 -24.65
C GLU A 181 -34.77 28.54 -25.96
N LEU A 182 -35.03 27.59 -26.89
CA LEU A 182 -35.75 27.87 -28.13
C LEU A 182 -37.20 28.31 -27.90
N ASP A 183 -37.90 27.67 -26.96
CA ASP A 183 -39.28 28.05 -26.62
C ASP A 183 -39.33 29.45 -26.00
N ASN A 184 -38.38 29.80 -25.12
CA ASN A 184 -38.25 31.14 -24.56
C ASN A 184 -37.98 32.19 -25.64
N GLU A 185 -37.11 31.89 -26.61
CA GLU A 185 -36.84 32.79 -27.74
C GLU A 185 -38.09 33.02 -28.60
N ARG A 186 -38.86 31.97 -28.87
CA ARG A 186 -40.14 32.05 -29.59
C ARG A 186 -41.16 32.88 -28.82
N LEU A 187 -41.32 32.64 -27.52
CA LEU A 187 -42.25 33.40 -26.67
C LEU A 187 -41.86 34.88 -26.61
N LEU A 188 -40.58 35.18 -26.44
CA LEU A 188 -40.08 36.56 -26.44
C LEU A 188 -40.42 37.27 -27.75
N LYS A 189 -40.22 36.60 -28.90
CA LYS A 189 -40.56 37.16 -30.22
C LYS A 189 -42.06 37.45 -30.37
N VAL A 190 -42.92 36.55 -29.87
CA VAL A 190 -44.38 36.73 -29.90
C VAL A 190 -44.80 37.90 -29.02
N VAL A 191 -44.29 38.00 -27.79
CA VAL A 191 -44.61 39.08 -26.85
C VAL A 191 -44.19 40.44 -27.42
N VAL A 192 -42.96 40.56 -27.93
CA VAL A 192 -42.49 41.80 -28.56
C VAL A 192 -43.37 42.21 -29.74
N SER A 193 -43.81 41.25 -30.57
CA SER A 193 -44.70 41.53 -31.69
C SER A 193 -46.08 42.00 -31.24
N GLN A 194 -46.62 41.41 -30.17
CA GLN A 194 -47.91 41.80 -29.60
C GLN A 194 -47.87 43.21 -29.00
N ASP A 195 -46.80 43.56 -28.29
CA ASP A 195 -46.61 44.89 -27.72
C ASP A 195 -46.56 45.96 -28.81
N VAL A 196 -45.84 45.69 -29.91
CA VAL A 196 -45.80 46.59 -31.08
C VAL A 196 -47.20 46.79 -31.68
N MET A 197 -47.98 45.72 -31.87
CA MET A 197 -49.37 45.84 -32.38
C MET A 197 -50.26 46.67 -31.45
N ASN A 198 -50.15 46.46 -30.13
CA ASN A 198 -50.95 47.20 -29.15
C ASN A 198 -50.64 48.71 -29.16
N ILE A 199 -49.38 49.09 -29.39
CA ILE A 199 -48.97 50.50 -29.51
C ILE A 199 -49.57 51.13 -30.77
N VAL A 200 -49.41 50.48 -31.93
CA VAL A 200 -49.93 50.97 -33.22
C VAL A 200 -51.45 51.17 -33.17
N GLN A 201 -52.19 50.23 -32.59
CA GLN A 201 -53.65 50.36 -32.47
C GLN A 201 -54.06 51.54 -31.58
N LYS A 202 -53.38 51.74 -30.44
CA LYS A 202 -53.69 52.87 -29.54
C LYS A 202 -53.46 54.23 -30.20
N GLU A 203 -52.42 54.36 -31.01
CA GLU A 203 -52.11 55.60 -31.72
C GLU A 203 -53.16 55.89 -32.81
N SER A 204 -53.60 54.86 -33.55
CA SER A 204 -54.64 55.03 -34.59
C SER A 204 -56.04 55.39 -34.08
N VAL A 205 -56.41 55.01 -32.86
CA VAL A 205 -57.74 55.30 -32.27
C VAL A 205 -57.87 56.77 -31.84
N VAL A 206 -56.75 57.43 -31.52
CA VAL A 206 -56.73 58.84 -31.13
C VAL A 206 -57.02 59.77 -32.33
N ASP A 207 -56.70 59.35 -33.56
CA ASP A 207 -56.86 60.17 -34.77
C ASP A 207 -58.25 60.07 -35.43
N THR A 208 -59.16 59.21 -34.94
CA THR A 208 -60.50 59.00 -35.55
C THR A 208 -61.67 59.65 -34.78
N SER A 209 -61.39 60.46 -33.76
CA SER A 209 -62.43 61.13 -32.97
C SER A 209 -62.65 62.58 -33.44
N ASP A 210 -63.38 62.76 -34.53
CA ASP A 210 -64.02 64.03 -34.97
C ASP A 210 -65.50 63.78 -35.34
#